data_AF-A0A257WXL7-F1
#
_entry.id   AF-A0A257WXL7-F1
#
_cell.length_a   1.000
_cell.length_b   1.000
_cell.length_c   1.000
_cell.angle_alpha   90.00
_cell.angle_beta   90.00
_cell.angle_gamma   90.00
#
_symmetry.space_group_name_H-M   'P 1'
#
loop_
_entity.id
_entity.type
_entity.pdbx_description
1 polymer ?
#
loop_
_entity_poly.entity_id
_entity_poly.type
_entity_poly.pdbx_seq_one_letter_code
_entity_poly.pdbx_strand_id
1 'polypeptide(L)'
;MDRKAFLKAGHTPTLFAAFLYFDLAFMVWVLLGPLGVQIAHDLQLTHAQKGFMVAVPVLAGALLRMLMGVLVDHLQPKRAGAIGQVIVIAAMFVAWQFGIHSYHEALLLGCFLGFAGAAFAVALPLASRWYPPEHQGTALGIAGAGNSGTALAALFAPGLAAAFGWVNVFGLALIP
;
A
#
# COMPACT_ATOMS: atom_id res chain seq x y z
N MET A 1 7.97 -17.79 -24.56
CA MET A 1 6.83 -16.85 -24.63
C MET A 1 7.12 -15.84 -25.72
N ASP A 2 6.25 -15.71 -26.72
CA ASP A 2 6.38 -14.63 -27.69
C ASP A 2 5.97 -13.30 -27.04
N ARG A 3 6.96 -12.46 -26.73
CA ARG A 3 6.77 -11.16 -26.05
C ARG A 3 5.84 -10.24 -26.85
N LYS A 4 5.83 -10.35 -28.19
CA LYS A 4 4.94 -9.56 -29.06
C LYS A 4 3.50 -10.05 -28.98
N ALA A 5 3.28 -11.35 -28.80
CA ALA A 5 1.95 -11.91 -28.61
C ALA A 5 1.33 -11.46 -27.28
N PHE A 6 2.08 -11.52 -26.17
CA PHE A 6 1.61 -11.06 -24.85
C PHE A 6 1.25 -9.56 -24.82
N LEU A 7 2.13 -8.71 -25.38
CA LEU A 7 1.91 -7.26 -25.41
C LEU A 7 0.71 -6.85 -26.28
N LYS A 8 0.34 -7.65 -27.28
CA LYS A 8 -0.86 -7.42 -28.11
C LYS A 8 -2.12 -8.06 -27.53
N ALA A 9 -1.99 -9.03 -26.63
CA ALA A 9 -3.10 -9.80 -26.08
C ALA A 9 -3.89 -9.07 -24.98
N GLY A 10 -3.38 -7.95 -24.47
CA GLY A 10 -4.06 -7.19 -23.42
C GLY A 10 -3.64 -5.74 -23.34
N HIS A 11 -4.10 -5.04 -22.31
CA HIS A 11 -3.86 -3.60 -22.13
C HIS A 11 -2.62 -3.36 -21.25
N THR A 12 -1.43 -3.30 -21.87
CA THR A 12 -0.16 -3.08 -21.17
C THR A 12 -0.14 -1.82 -20.27
N PRO A 13 -0.72 -0.67 -20.67
CA PRO A 13 -0.77 0.49 -19.78
C PRO A 13 -1.57 0.24 -18.49
N THR A 14 -2.64 -0.56 -18.55
CA THR A 14 -3.41 -0.90 -17.32
C THR A 14 -2.63 -1.86 -16.44
N LEU A 15 -1.90 -2.81 -17.04
CA LEU A 15 -1.01 -3.70 -16.28
C LEU A 15 0.08 -2.90 -15.55
N PHE A 16 0.71 -1.95 -16.23
CA PHE A 16 1.74 -1.11 -15.63
C PHE A 16 1.16 -0.19 -14.54
N ALA A 17 -0.01 0.42 -14.79
CA ALA A 17 -0.70 1.22 -13.78
C ALA A 17 -1.11 0.37 -12.56
N ALA A 18 -1.58 -0.85 -12.76
CA ALA A 18 -1.90 -1.78 -11.67
C ALA A 18 -0.65 -2.19 -10.89
N PHE A 19 0.47 -2.43 -11.56
CA PHE A 19 1.76 -2.67 -10.92
C PHE A 19 2.20 -1.48 -10.07
N LEU A 20 2.21 -0.26 -10.62
CA LEU A 20 2.60 0.95 -9.87
C LEU A 20 1.67 1.22 -8.68
N TYR A 21 0.36 1.12 -8.90
CA TYR A 21 -0.63 1.25 -7.83
C TYR A 21 -0.36 0.26 -6.71
N PHE A 22 -0.10 -1.00 -7.07
CA PHE A 22 0.13 -2.06 -6.11
C PHE A 22 1.47 -1.90 -5.37
N ASP A 23 2.50 -1.44 -6.08
CA ASP A 23 3.82 -1.15 -5.53
C ASP A 23 3.82 -0.03 -4.50
N LEU A 24 3.23 1.11 -4.85
CA LEU A 24 3.08 2.24 -3.94
C LEU A 24 2.17 1.89 -2.75
N ALA A 25 1.08 1.16 -2.98
CA ALA A 25 0.22 0.70 -1.89
C ALA A 25 0.98 -0.19 -0.90
N PHE A 26 1.88 -1.05 -1.39
CA PHE A 26 2.72 -1.88 -0.56
C PHE A 26 3.73 -1.10 0.25
N MET A 27 4.40 -0.13 -0.39
CA MET A 27 5.32 0.77 0.27
C MET A 27 4.65 1.50 1.46
N VAL A 28 3.43 2.00 1.23
CA VAL A 28 2.64 2.71 2.24
C VAL A 28 2.10 1.76 3.32
N TRP A 29 1.66 0.56 2.94
CA TRP A 29 1.09 -0.43 3.87
C TRP A 29 2.08 -0.82 4.97
N VAL A 30 3.36 -0.98 4.62
CA VAL A 30 4.39 -1.41 5.58
C VAL A 30 5.14 -0.25 6.25
N LEU A 31 4.79 1.00 5.95
CA LEU A 31 5.61 2.18 6.27
C LEU A 31 5.89 2.36 7.78
N LEU A 32 4.97 1.93 8.65
CA LEU A 32 5.18 1.96 10.11
C LEU A 32 6.30 1.03 10.59
N GLY A 33 6.64 -0.01 9.82
CA GLY A 33 7.74 -0.93 10.13
C GLY A 33 9.10 -0.24 10.07
N PRO A 34 9.54 0.25 8.90
CA PRO A 34 10.80 0.97 8.74
C PRO A 34 10.93 2.23 9.60
N LEU A 35 9.82 2.94 9.85
CA LEU A 35 9.80 4.12 10.74
C LEU A 35 9.63 3.78 12.22
N GLY A 36 9.45 2.50 12.56
CA GLY A 36 9.05 2.07 13.89
C GLY A 36 10.09 2.32 14.97
N VAL A 37 11.37 2.51 14.61
CA VAL A 37 12.41 2.90 15.59
C VAL A 37 12.22 4.35 16.02
N GLN A 38 12.04 5.25 15.06
CA GLN A 38 11.86 6.69 15.28
C GLN A 38 10.55 6.97 16.00
N ILE A 39 9.44 6.34 15.56
CA ILE A 39 8.14 6.49 16.20
C ILE A 39 8.18 5.99 17.65
N ALA A 40 8.80 4.83 17.89
CA ALA A 40 8.91 4.28 19.24
C ALA A 40 9.76 5.15 20.17
N HIS A 41 10.82 5.78 19.63
CA HIS A 41 11.63 6.73 20.38
C HIS A 41 10.82 7.98 20.76
N ASP A 42 10.13 8.60 19.80
CA ASP A 42 9.44 9.88 20.05
C ASP A 42 8.18 9.70 20.92
N LEU A 43 7.46 8.59 20.76
CA LEU A 43 6.28 8.26 21.56
C LEU A 43 6.60 7.45 22.83
N GLN A 44 7.89 7.20 23.11
CA GLN A 44 8.36 6.41 24.26
C GLN A 44 7.66 5.04 24.37
N LEU A 45 7.52 4.34 23.24
CA LEU A 45 6.80 3.06 23.18
C LEU A 45 7.63 1.92 23.75
N THR A 46 6.95 1.02 24.45
CA THR A 46 7.50 -0.30 24.79
C THR A 46 7.72 -1.15 23.54
N HIS A 47 8.60 -2.16 23.64
CA HIS A 47 8.82 -3.14 22.56
C HIS A 47 7.52 -3.82 22.09
N ALA A 48 6.63 -4.12 23.04
CA ALA A 48 5.33 -4.72 22.74
C ALA A 48 4.41 -3.76 21.98
N GLN A 49 4.32 -2.49 22.40
CA GLN A 49 3.55 -1.46 21.69
C GLN A 49 4.09 -1.21 20.28
N LYS A 50 5.41 -1.09 20.12
CA LYS A 50 6.03 -0.98 18.80
C LYS A 50 5.67 -2.17 17.91
N GLY A 51 5.80 -3.39 18.43
CA GLY A 51 5.46 -4.61 17.69
C GLY A 51 3.99 -4.63 17.25
N PHE A 52 3.09 -4.26 18.16
CA PHE A 52 1.66 -4.18 17.85
C PHE A 52 1.34 -3.09 16.82
N MET A 53 1.93 -1.90 16.94
CA MET A 53 1.79 -0.80 15.98
C MET A 53 2.16 -1.23 14.55
N VAL A 54 3.25 -1.98 14.39
CA VAL A 54 3.66 -2.52 13.07
C VAL A 54 2.72 -3.63 12.59
N ALA A 55 2.11 -4.39 13.49
CA ALA A 55 1.15 -5.45 13.15
C ALA A 55 -0.24 -4.91 12.75
N VAL A 56 -0.66 -3.76 13.28
CA VAL A 56 -2.02 -3.22 13.03
C VAL A 56 -2.34 -3.04 11.54
N PRO A 57 -1.50 -2.43 10.68
CA PRO A 57 -1.78 -2.35 9.25
C PRO A 57 -1.98 -3.71 8.59
N VAL A 58 -1.25 -4.74 9.03
CA VAL A 58 -1.35 -6.08 8.47
C VAL A 58 -2.68 -6.73 8.85
N LEU A 59 -3.05 -6.63 10.13
CA LEU A 59 -4.32 -7.14 10.65
C LEU A 59 -5.52 -6.41 10.05
N ALA A 60 -5.47 -5.08 10.00
CA ALA A 60 -6.50 -4.25 9.37
C ALA A 60 -6.62 -4.59 7.89
N GLY A 61 -5.49 -4.72 7.17
CA GLY A 61 -5.48 -5.12 5.77
C GLY A 61 -6.11 -6.48 5.52
N ALA A 62 -5.91 -7.47 6.40
CA ALA A 62 -6.55 -8.78 6.27
C ALA A 62 -8.09 -8.69 6.32
N LEU A 63 -8.64 -7.88 7.25
CA LEU A 63 -10.08 -7.66 7.36
C LEU A 63 -10.61 -6.81 6.18
N LEU A 64 -9.91 -5.73 5.86
CA LEU A 64 -10.29 -4.79 4.80
C LEU A 64 -10.22 -5.44 3.41
N ARG A 65 -9.40 -6.47 3.19
CA ARG A 65 -9.41 -7.25 1.94
C ARG A 65 -10.78 -7.84 1.63
N MET A 66 -11.48 -8.35 2.64
CA MET A 66 -12.83 -8.89 2.46
C MET A 66 -13.80 -7.78 2.06
N LEU A 67 -13.76 -6.64 2.77
CA LEU A 67 -14.62 -5.48 2.46
C LEU A 67 -14.33 -4.90 1.07
N MET A 68 -13.06 -4.72 0.73
CA MET A 68 -12.63 -4.23 -0.57
C MET A 68 -12.96 -5.22 -1.69
N GLY A 69 -12.90 -6.53 -1.44
CA GLY A 69 -13.34 -7.56 -2.39
C GLY A 69 -14.83 -7.39 -2.75
N VAL A 70 -15.69 -7.28 -1.74
CA VAL A 70 -17.12 -7.01 -1.96
C VAL A 70 -17.33 -5.69 -2.70
N LEU A 71 -16.58 -4.64 -2.34
CA LEU A 71 -16.66 -3.35 -3.02
C LEU A 71 -16.24 -3.43 -4.50
N VAL A 72 -15.23 -4.25 -4.82
CA VAL A 72 -14.76 -4.51 -6.18
C VAL A 72 -15.83 -5.22 -7.00
N ASP A 73 -16.54 -6.18 -6.41
CA ASP A 73 -17.61 -6.92 -7.08
C ASP A 73 -18.78 -6.00 -7.46
N HIS A 74 -19.12 -5.02 -6.60
CA HIS A 74 -20.20 -4.07 -6.86
C HIS A 74 -19.80 -2.85 -7.70
N LEU A 75 -18.64 -2.25 -7.44
CA LEU A 75 -18.23 -0.95 -8.03
C LEU A 75 -17.20 -1.07 -9.15
N GLN A 76 -16.75 -2.28 -9.48
CA GLN A 76 -15.60 -2.57 -10.34
C GLN A 76 -14.25 -2.19 -9.70
N PRO A 77 -13.15 -2.87 -10.08
CA PRO A 77 -11.84 -2.66 -9.47
C PRO A 77 -11.36 -1.19 -9.48
N LYS A 78 -11.56 -0.48 -10.59
CA LYS A 78 -11.08 0.90 -10.73
C LYS A 78 -11.69 1.86 -9.69
N ARG A 79 -13.01 1.78 -9.44
CA ARG A 79 -13.67 2.70 -8.50
C ARG A 79 -13.39 2.31 -7.05
N ALA A 80 -13.44 1.02 -6.74
CA ALA A 80 -13.08 0.52 -5.41
C ALA A 80 -11.64 0.90 -5.04
N GLY A 81 -10.70 0.72 -5.98
CA GLY A 81 -9.30 1.14 -5.83
C GLY A 81 -9.13 2.62 -5.54
N ALA A 82 -9.83 3.48 -6.31
CA ALA A 82 -9.79 4.92 -6.10
C ALA A 82 -10.32 5.31 -4.71
N ILE A 83 -11.41 4.68 -4.24
CA ILE A 83 -11.95 4.94 -2.89
C ILE A 83 -10.91 4.58 -1.82
N GLY A 84 -10.33 3.37 -1.89
CA GLY A 84 -9.30 2.95 -0.94
C GLY A 84 -8.07 3.86 -0.98
N GLN A 85 -7.65 4.28 -2.17
CA GLN A 85 -6.52 5.20 -2.34
C GLN A 85 -6.79 6.58 -1.73
N VAL A 86 -7.99 7.15 -1.93
CA VAL A 86 -8.38 8.44 -1.33
C VAL A 86 -8.38 8.35 0.20
N ILE A 87 -8.85 7.24 0.77
CA ILE A 87 -8.83 7.03 2.22
C ILE A 87 -7.39 7.03 2.76
N VAL A 88 -6.50 6.30 2.11
CA VAL A 88 -5.08 6.22 2.49
C VAL A 88 -4.40 7.58 2.37
N ILE A 89 -4.60 8.29 1.25
CA ILE A 89 -4.05 9.63 1.02
C ILE A 89 -4.52 10.60 2.11
N ALA A 90 -5.82 10.60 2.43
CA ALA A 90 -6.37 11.46 3.46
C ALA A 90 -5.77 11.16 4.84
N ALA A 91 -5.65 9.87 5.21
CA ALA A 91 -5.07 9.46 6.49
C ALA A 91 -3.59 9.87 6.61
N MET A 92 -2.81 9.68 5.56
CA MET A 92 -1.41 10.10 5.51
C MET A 92 -1.24 11.61 5.52
N PHE A 93 -2.12 12.34 4.82
CA PHE A 93 -2.12 13.80 4.83
C PHE A 93 -2.40 14.35 6.23
N VAL A 94 -3.39 13.78 6.93
CA VAL A 94 -3.70 14.15 8.32
C VAL A 94 -2.51 13.84 9.24
N ALA A 95 -1.93 12.65 9.14
CA ALA A 95 -0.75 12.28 9.93
C ALA A 95 0.46 13.18 9.67
N TRP A 96 0.65 13.63 8.43
CA TRP A 96 1.72 14.56 8.07
C TRP A 96 1.46 15.97 8.62
N GLN A 97 0.26 16.51 8.41
CA GLN A 97 -0.07 17.90 8.75
C GLN A 97 -0.21 18.13 10.25
N PHE A 98 -0.80 17.18 10.97
CA PHE A 98 -1.04 17.30 12.42
C PHE A 98 0.00 16.58 13.26
N GLY A 99 0.83 15.71 12.65
CA GLY A 99 1.74 14.84 13.36
C GLY A 99 1.03 13.66 14.03
N ILE A 100 1.81 12.85 14.72
CA ILE A 100 1.33 11.74 15.55
C ILE A 100 1.98 11.91 16.92
N HIS A 101 1.16 12.16 17.93
CA HIS A 101 1.60 12.50 19.29
C HIS A 101 1.29 11.42 20.31
N SER A 102 0.51 10.41 19.92
CA SER A 102 0.13 9.33 20.80
C SER A 102 0.18 7.96 20.13
N TYR A 103 0.36 6.93 20.96
CA TYR A 103 0.30 5.53 20.50
C TYR A 103 -1.02 5.22 19.80
N HIS A 104 -2.14 5.74 20.31
CA HIS A 104 -3.47 5.51 19.73
C HIS A 104 -3.62 6.14 18.35
N GLU A 105 -3.06 7.33 18.11
CA GLU A 105 -3.01 7.92 16.78
C GLU A 105 -2.17 7.08 15.80
N ALA A 106 -1.05 6.52 16.26
CA ALA A 106 -0.23 5.62 15.44
C ALA A 106 -1.00 4.34 15.06
N LEU A 107 -1.77 3.76 16.00
CA LEU A 107 -2.63 2.62 15.72
C LEU A 107 -3.77 2.99 14.75
N LEU A 108 -4.38 4.15 14.93
CA LEU A 108 -5.45 4.63 14.06
C LEU A 108 -4.95 4.83 12.62
N LEU A 109 -3.78 5.45 12.46
CA LEU A 109 -3.11 5.53 11.16
C LEU A 109 -2.88 4.12 10.60
N GLY A 110 -2.38 3.19 11.42
CA GLY A 110 -2.17 1.81 11.01
C GLY A 110 -3.44 1.14 10.47
N CYS A 111 -4.59 1.38 11.09
CA CYS A 111 -5.88 0.89 10.58
C CYS A 111 -6.19 1.42 9.17
N PHE A 112 -5.94 2.71 8.92
CA PHE A 112 -6.14 3.31 7.60
C PHE A 112 -5.13 2.83 6.56
N LEU A 113 -3.86 2.63 6.95
CA LEU A 113 -2.85 2.02 6.07
C LEU A 113 -3.22 0.57 5.67
N GLY A 114 -4.08 -0.09 6.45
CA GLY A 114 -4.68 -1.36 6.07
C GLY A 114 -5.46 -1.32 4.76
N PHE A 115 -6.02 -0.17 4.35
CA PHE A 115 -6.66 -0.04 3.02
C PHE A 115 -5.64 -0.19 1.89
N ALA A 116 -4.41 0.26 2.09
CA ALA A 116 -3.31 0.02 1.14
C ALA A 116 -2.98 -1.48 1.08
N GLY A 117 -2.97 -2.16 2.23
CA GLY A 117 -2.82 -3.62 2.29
C GLY A 117 -3.97 -4.41 1.65
N ALA A 118 -5.14 -3.79 1.49
CA ALA A 118 -6.29 -4.36 0.79
C ALA A 118 -6.23 -4.18 -0.74
N ALA A 119 -5.20 -3.50 -1.27
CA ALA A 119 -5.01 -3.30 -2.70
C ALA A 119 -4.92 -4.61 -3.50
N PHE A 120 -4.62 -5.77 -2.89
CA PHE A 120 -4.65 -7.07 -3.56
C PHE A 120 -6.00 -7.38 -4.20
N ALA A 121 -7.08 -7.08 -3.48
CA ALA A 121 -8.44 -7.32 -3.93
C ALA A 121 -8.80 -6.46 -5.16
N VAL A 122 -8.06 -5.37 -5.38
CA VAL A 122 -8.29 -4.39 -6.44
C VAL A 122 -7.33 -4.61 -7.62
N ALA A 123 -6.03 -4.65 -7.36
CA ALA A 123 -4.97 -4.59 -8.37
C ALA A 123 -4.92 -5.86 -9.23
N LEU A 124 -5.09 -7.04 -8.61
CA LEU A 124 -5.02 -8.30 -9.35
C LEU A 124 -6.17 -8.43 -10.36
N PRO A 125 -7.45 -8.18 -10.01
CA PRO A 125 -8.53 -8.14 -11.00
C PRO A 125 -8.38 -7.01 -12.03
N LEU A 126 -7.83 -5.86 -11.62
CA LEU A 126 -7.60 -4.73 -12.53
C LEU A 126 -6.57 -5.08 -13.62
N ALA A 127 -5.52 -5.84 -13.27
CA ALA A 127 -4.49 -6.29 -14.21
C ALA A 127 -4.95 -7.47 -15.08
N SER A 128 -5.60 -8.47 -14.48
CA SER A 128 -5.86 -9.77 -15.12
C SER A 128 -7.00 -9.75 -16.14
N ARG A 129 -8.04 -8.94 -15.89
CA ARG A 129 -9.25 -8.88 -16.73
C ARG A 129 -9.00 -8.45 -18.18
N TRP A 130 -7.86 -7.83 -18.45
CA TRP A 130 -7.49 -7.37 -19.80
C TRP A 130 -6.73 -8.42 -20.60
N TYR A 131 -6.40 -9.58 -20.03
CA TYR A 131 -5.63 -10.62 -20.69
C TYR A 131 -6.45 -11.91 -20.82
N PRO A 132 -6.28 -12.67 -21.92
CA PRO A 132 -6.91 -13.98 -22.09
C PRO A 132 -6.35 -14.99 -21.06
N PRO A 133 -7.09 -16.08 -20.74
CA PRO A 133 -6.71 -17.04 -19.70
C PRO A 133 -5.27 -17.57 -19.81
N GLU A 134 -4.79 -17.80 -21.03
CA GLU A 134 -3.42 -18.23 -21.35
C GLU A 134 -2.31 -17.24 -20.93
N HIS A 135 -2.65 -15.96 -20.71
CA HIS A 135 -1.72 -14.90 -20.34
C HIS A 135 -2.03 -14.27 -18.97
N GLN A 136 -3.13 -14.66 -18.32
CA GLN A 136 -3.51 -14.12 -17.02
C GLN A 136 -2.48 -14.42 -15.93
N GLY A 137 -1.88 -15.60 -15.92
CA GLY A 137 -0.84 -15.94 -14.95
C GLY A 137 0.37 -15.00 -15.01
N THR A 138 0.81 -14.65 -16.22
CA THR A 138 1.91 -13.69 -16.42
C THR A 138 1.51 -12.27 -16.04
N ALA A 139 0.30 -11.84 -16.38
CA ALA A 139 -0.21 -10.53 -15.96
C ALA A 139 -0.31 -10.42 -14.43
N LEU A 140 -0.79 -11.47 -13.74
CA LEU A 140 -0.78 -11.55 -12.29
C LEU A 140 0.62 -11.51 -11.71
N GLY A 141 1.57 -12.25 -12.30
CA GLY A 141 2.96 -12.26 -11.86
C GLY A 141 3.61 -10.88 -11.95
N ILE A 142 3.38 -10.17 -13.05
CA ILE A 142 3.88 -8.79 -13.23
C ILE A 142 3.23 -7.85 -12.23
N ALA A 143 1.89 -7.87 -12.08
CA ALA A 143 1.22 -7.01 -11.11
C ALA A 143 1.66 -7.33 -9.67
N GLY A 144 1.75 -8.61 -9.32
CA GLY A 144 2.17 -9.10 -8.01
C GLY A 144 3.64 -8.83 -7.69
N ALA A 145 4.49 -8.60 -8.70
CA ALA A 145 5.84 -8.10 -8.48
C ALA A 145 5.86 -6.76 -7.72
N GLY A 146 4.75 -6.00 -7.72
CA GLY A 146 4.59 -4.78 -6.94
C GLY A 146 4.73 -4.97 -5.42
N ASN A 147 4.82 -6.20 -4.90
CA ASN A 147 5.28 -6.39 -3.52
C ASN A 147 6.69 -5.79 -3.26
N SER A 148 7.45 -5.46 -4.31
CA SER A 148 8.72 -4.74 -4.25
C SER A 148 8.65 -3.42 -3.48
N GLY A 149 7.49 -2.77 -3.39
CA GLY A 149 7.28 -1.57 -2.57
C GLY A 149 7.70 -1.76 -1.11
N THR A 150 7.62 -2.98 -0.58
CA THR A 150 8.11 -3.32 0.77
C THR A 150 9.61 -3.10 0.89
N ALA A 151 10.37 -3.52 -0.12
CA ALA A 151 11.82 -3.35 -0.15
C ALA A 151 12.18 -1.87 -0.32
N LEU A 152 11.45 -1.14 -1.16
CA LEU A 152 11.63 0.31 -1.32
C LEU A 152 11.36 1.06 0.00
N ALA A 153 10.28 0.73 0.70
CA ALA A 153 9.98 1.31 2.01
C ALA A 153 11.11 1.05 3.02
N ALA A 154 11.58 -0.19 3.10
CA ALA A 154 12.66 -0.56 4.01
C ALA A 154 13.99 0.13 3.67
N LEU A 155 14.28 0.33 2.39
CA LEU A 155 15.52 0.95 1.92
C LEU A 155 15.52 2.48 2.10
N PHE A 156 14.42 3.16 1.74
CA PHE A 156 14.38 4.62 1.66
C PHE A 156 13.80 5.28 2.90
N ALA A 157 12.77 4.70 3.53
CA ALA A 157 12.05 5.40 4.61
C ALA A 157 12.94 5.77 5.81
N PRO A 158 13.87 4.91 6.30
CA PRO A 158 14.76 5.29 7.39
C PRO A 158 15.71 6.44 7.02
N GLY A 159 16.22 6.46 5.79
CA GLY A 159 17.10 7.52 5.29
C GLY A 159 16.36 8.85 5.14
N LEU A 160 15.14 8.81 4.59
CA LEU A 160 14.27 9.99 4.50
C LEU A 160 13.87 10.51 5.89
N ALA A 161 13.58 9.60 6.83
CA ALA A 161 13.29 9.98 8.21
C ALA A 161 14.49 10.64 8.89
N ALA A 162 15.71 10.19 8.64
CA ALA A 162 16.91 10.81 9.17
C ALA A 162 17.18 12.20 8.56
N ALA A 163 16.89 12.39 7.27
CA ALA A 163 17.14 13.64 6.57
C ALA A 163 16.05 14.71 6.79
N PHE A 164 14.78 14.29 6.84
CA PHE A 164 13.63 15.20 6.82
C PHE A 164 12.72 15.05 8.05
N GLY A 165 12.96 14.08 8.93
CA GLY A 165 12.06 13.73 10.03
C GLY A 165 11.00 12.70 9.60
N TRP A 166 10.69 11.74 10.47
CA TRP A 166 9.83 10.60 10.14
C TRP A 166 8.38 11.00 9.82
N VAL A 167 7.84 12.07 10.43
CA VAL A 167 6.50 12.60 10.11
C VAL A 167 6.43 13.08 8.66
N ASN A 168 7.50 13.71 8.17
CA ASN A 168 7.56 14.21 6.78
C ASN A 168 7.62 13.09 5.75
N VAL A 169 8.02 11.86 6.13
CA VAL A 169 7.99 10.70 5.24
C VAL A 169 6.55 10.39 4.80
N PHE A 170 5.55 10.64 5.64
CA PHE A 170 4.14 10.50 5.23
C PHE A 170 3.76 11.50 4.14
N GLY A 171 4.22 12.76 4.25
CA GLY A 171 3.99 13.78 3.23
C GLY A 171 4.73 13.47 1.92
N LEU A 172 5.99 13.02 2.01
CA LEU A 172 6.79 12.64 0.84
C LEU A 172 6.16 11.48 0.05
N ALA A 173 5.55 10.52 0.74
CA ALA A 173 4.86 9.39 0.11
C ALA A 173 3.53 9.78 -0.59
N LEU A 174 3.05 11.02 -0.44
CA LEU A 174 1.88 11.55 -1.17
C LEU A 174 2.24 12.19 -2.50
N ILE A 175 3.53 12.39 -2.78
CA ILE A 175 4.00 12.96 -4.04
C ILE A 175 3.84 11.88 -5.13
N PRO A 176 3.13 12.19 -6.24
CA PRO A 176 2.86 11.23 -7.32
C PRO A 176 4.10 10.83 -8.12
#